data_AF-A0AAU7CXV9-F1
#
_entry.id   AF-A0AAU7CXV9-F1
#
_cell.length_a   1.000
_cell.length_b   1.000
_cell.length_c   1.000
_cell.angle_alpha   90.00
_cell.angle_beta   90.00
_cell.angle_gamma   90.00
#
_symmetry.space_group_name_H-M   'P 1'
#
loop_
_entity.id
_entity.type
_entity.pdbx_description
1 polymer ?
#
loop_
_entity_poly.entity_id
_entity_poly.type
_entity_poly.pdbx_seq_one_letter_code
_entity_poly.pdbx_strand_id
1 'polypeptide(L)'
;MISTWLVSFFTYLEPLLCAAALLFLLRIKPWRNYIYLVALLSVRLASDLVYLGLKAMIHVSVVEAGSAYRIYFYSYWGSYAIEAILSILIIYSIFKLAMAPLKGLQALGMLIFRWVAAISVAVTVGLAIAPNQSGKEFIVGLVTQMQRTSSILTLCLLIFVCFAIRPMGLSHRSRIFGVSLGLGILATTDLVRAAWIAHNSTMESAVNLIGGFAICVTLCIWSTYFALPEPKRRMILLPTTSPFHRWNQISAALGDEPGYVAIGGIPPELFAPAEIELMKRASAMMAPQKVEAHPTSNLRSISA
;
A
#
# COMPACT_ATOMS: atom_id res chain seq x y z
N MET A 1 -36.02 14.69 3.06
CA MET A 1 -36.03 14.21 4.46
C MET A 1 -35.25 12.91 4.65
N ILE A 2 -35.46 11.87 3.83
CA ILE A 2 -34.69 10.60 3.96
C ILE A 2 -33.20 10.79 3.68
N SER A 3 -32.85 11.57 2.63
CA SER A 3 -31.46 11.86 2.28
C SER A 3 -30.69 12.59 3.38
N THR A 4 -31.31 13.55 4.05
CA THR A 4 -30.67 14.34 5.12
C THR A 4 -30.39 13.53 6.38
N TRP A 5 -31.29 12.59 6.72
CA TRP A 5 -31.08 11.68 7.84
C TRP A 5 -29.96 10.67 7.55
N LEU A 6 -29.94 10.10 6.34
CA LEU A 6 -28.89 9.16 5.91
C LEU A 6 -27.51 9.82 5.88
N VAL A 7 -27.40 11.03 5.33
CA VAL A 7 -26.13 11.77 5.32
C VAL A 7 -25.65 12.06 6.74
N SER A 8 -26.55 12.42 7.65
CA SER A 8 -26.22 12.65 9.06
C SER A 8 -25.74 11.36 9.73
N PHE A 9 -26.43 10.24 9.49
CA PHE A 9 -26.03 8.92 10.00
C PHE A 9 -24.62 8.53 9.54
N PHE A 10 -24.33 8.64 8.23
CA PHE A 10 -22.99 8.36 7.70
C PHE A 10 -21.92 9.28 8.30
N THR A 11 -22.24 10.55 8.53
CA THR A 11 -21.31 11.52 9.15
C THR A 11 -20.84 11.09 10.54
N TYR A 12 -21.70 10.44 11.35
CA TYR A 12 -21.30 9.95 12.67
C TYR A 12 -20.74 8.52 12.64
N LEU A 13 -21.19 7.70 11.69
CA LEU A 13 -20.75 6.31 11.57
C LEU A 13 -19.31 6.21 11.05
N GLU A 14 -18.93 7.07 10.11
CA GLU A 14 -17.60 7.08 9.49
C GLU A 14 -16.45 7.21 10.51
N PRO A 15 -16.42 8.21 11.43
CA PRO A 15 -15.33 8.34 12.40
C PRO A 15 -15.30 7.18 13.40
N LEU A 16 -16.45 6.61 13.76
CA LEU A 16 -16.52 5.42 14.62
C LEU A 16 -15.89 4.20 13.96
N LEU A 17 -16.24 3.94 12.69
CA LEU A 17 -15.66 2.85 11.90
C LEU A 17 -14.17 3.08 11.63
N CYS A 18 -13.76 4.32 11.40
CA CYS A 18 -12.37 4.70 11.19
C CYS A 18 -11.53 4.46 12.45
N ALA A 19 -12.03 4.89 13.61
CA ALA A 19 -11.40 4.61 14.91
C ALA A 19 -11.31 3.10 15.19
N ALA A 20 -12.38 2.34 14.91
CA ALA A 20 -12.37 0.88 15.07
C ALA A 20 -11.31 0.21 14.16
N ALA A 21 -11.27 0.58 12.87
CA ALA A 21 -10.27 0.06 11.93
C ALA A 21 -8.83 0.38 12.38
N LEU A 22 -8.59 1.61 12.84
CA LEU A 22 -7.29 2.06 13.34
C LEU A 22 -6.89 1.26 14.59
N LEU A 23 -7.81 1.06 15.54
CA LEU A 23 -7.56 0.25 16.74
C LEU A 23 -7.22 -1.20 16.41
N PHE A 24 -7.99 -1.84 15.51
CA PHE A 24 -7.69 -3.21 15.07
C PHE A 24 -6.32 -3.30 14.40
N LEU A 25 -5.94 -2.32 13.59
CA LEU A 25 -4.66 -2.29 12.90
C LEU A 25 -3.49 -2.11 13.89
N LEU A 26 -3.62 -1.20 14.87
CA LEU A 26 -2.59 -0.98 15.89
C LEU A 26 -2.39 -2.18 16.83
N ARG A 27 -3.43 -3.00 17.03
CA ARG A 27 -3.30 -4.24 17.83
C ARG A 27 -2.47 -5.33 17.16
N ILE A 28 -2.14 -5.19 15.87
CA ILE A 28 -1.47 -6.24 15.09
C ILE A 28 0.05 -6.06 15.12
N LYS A 29 0.77 -7.15 15.44
CA LYS A 29 2.23 -7.17 15.63
C LYS A 29 3.03 -6.60 14.43
N PRO A 30 2.68 -6.87 13.16
CA PRO A 30 3.31 -6.24 11.98
C PRO A 30 2.66 -4.91 11.49
N TRP A 31 2.12 -4.06 12.35
CA TRP A 31 1.50 -2.78 11.94
C TRP A 31 2.43 -1.86 11.13
N ARG A 32 3.75 -1.91 11.36
CA ARG A 32 4.75 -1.11 10.62
C ARG A 32 4.74 -1.36 9.10
N ASN A 33 4.33 -2.55 8.67
CA ASN A 33 4.21 -2.87 7.24
C ASN A 33 3.06 -2.10 6.56
N TYR A 34 2.10 -1.60 7.35
CA TYR A 34 0.91 -0.88 6.92
C TYR A 34 0.92 0.57 7.43
N ILE A 35 2.09 1.16 7.67
CA ILE A 35 2.22 2.50 8.27
C ILE A 35 1.50 3.58 7.44
N TYR A 36 1.51 3.48 6.11
CA TYR A 36 0.81 4.42 5.23
C TYR A 36 -0.71 4.29 5.35
N LEU A 37 -1.23 3.08 5.62
CA LEU A 37 -2.66 2.88 5.87
C LEU A 37 -3.06 3.45 7.23
N VAL A 38 -2.21 3.30 8.24
CA VAL A 38 -2.41 3.95 9.56
C VAL A 38 -2.42 5.46 9.39
N ALA A 39 -1.48 6.02 8.64
CA ALA A 39 -1.41 7.45 8.36
C ALA A 39 -2.66 7.93 7.61
N LEU A 40 -3.16 7.16 6.63
CA LEU A 40 -4.39 7.48 5.91
C LEU A 40 -5.60 7.51 6.86
N LEU A 41 -5.75 6.48 7.70
CA LEU A 41 -6.83 6.41 8.68
C LEU A 41 -6.73 7.53 9.72
N SER A 42 -5.52 7.89 10.15
CA SER A 42 -5.33 9.00 11.09
C SER A 42 -5.68 10.35 10.48
N VAL A 43 -5.34 10.58 9.21
CA VAL A 43 -5.69 11.82 8.49
C VAL A 43 -7.20 11.91 8.32
N ARG A 44 -7.86 10.82 7.94
CA ARG A 44 -9.33 10.77 7.86
C ARG A 44 -10.00 11.05 9.20
N LEU A 45 -9.58 10.35 10.25
CA LEU A 45 -10.13 10.55 11.58
C LEU A 45 -9.93 11.99 12.07
N ALA A 46 -8.75 12.58 11.82
CA ALA A 46 -8.48 13.97 12.18
C ALA A 46 -9.38 14.95 11.39
N SER A 47 -9.57 14.73 10.09
CA SER A 47 -10.46 15.53 9.24
C SER A 47 -11.91 15.47 9.73
N ASP A 48 -12.40 14.26 10.06
CA ASP A 48 -13.76 14.06 10.58
C ASP A 48 -13.96 14.76 11.93
N LEU A 49 -12.98 14.68 12.82
CA LEU A 49 -13.00 15.36 14.11
C LEU A 49 -13.00 16.88 13.96
N VAL A 50 -12.23 17.43 13.02
CA VAL A 50 -12.26 18.87 12.69
C VAL A 50 -13.64 19.28 12.20
N TYR A 51 -14.25 18.49 11.31
CA TYR A 51 -15.59 18.77 10.78
C TYR A 51 -16.68 18.72 11.87
N LEU A 52 -16.66 17.69 12.72
CA LEU A 52 -17.58 17.55 13.85
C LEU A 52 -17.38 18.66 14.88
N GLY A 53 -16.13 18.99 15.20
CA GLY A 53 -15.78 20.09 16.09
C GLY A 53 -16.29 21.43 15.57
N LEU A 54 -16.14 21.69 14.27
CA LEU A 54 -16.63 22.92 13.65
C LEU A 54 -18.16 23.01 13.71
N LYS A 55 -18.88 21.91 13.44
CA LYS A 55 -20.34 21.85 13.59
C LYS A 55 -20.78 22.15 15.03
N ALA A 56 -20.10 21.57 16.02
CA ALA A 56 -20.40 21.82 17.43
C ALA A 56 -20.17 23.30 17.80
N MET A 57 -19.07 23.89 17.35
CA MET A 57 -18.74 25.31 17.63
C MET A 57 -19.72 26.29 16.98
N ILE A 58 -20.21 25.99 15.77
CA ILE A 58 -21.27 26.78 15.10
C ILE A 58 -22.59 26.67 15.86
N HIS A 59 -22.96 25.46 16.30
CA HIS A 59 -24.20 25.24 17.07
C HIS A 59 -24.19 26.00 18.40
N VAL A 60 -23.03 26.10 19.06
CA VAL A 60 -22.86 26.84 20.32
C VAL A 60 -22.60 28.35 20.06
N SER A 61 -22.66 28.81 18.81
CA SER A 61 -22.49 30.22 18.40
C SER A 61 -21.12 30.82 18.76
N VAL A 62 -20.08 29.99 18.96
CA VAL A 62 -18.74 30.43 19.40
C VAL A 62 -17.93 31.04 18.24
N VAL A 63 -18.22 30.64 17.00
CA VAL A 63 -17.43 31.00 15.82
C VAL A 63 -18.31 31.64 14.76
N GLU A 64 -17.87 32.78 14.24
CA GLU A 64 -18.50 33.46 13.11
C GLU A 64 -18.41 32.61 11.82
N ALA A 65 -19.51 32.57 11.04
CA ALA A 65 -19.64 31.72 9.87
C ALA A 65 -18.52 31.91 8.83
N GLY A 66 -17.99 33.13 8.69
CA GLY A 66 -16.89 33.44 7.78
C GLY A 66 -15.56 32.77 8.15
N SER A 67 -15.23 32.74 9.45
CA SER A 67 -14.02 32.08 9.96
C SER A 67 -14.16 30.56 9.90
N ALA A 68 -15.35 30.03 10.20
CA ALA A 68 -15.63 28.61 10.09
C ALA A 68 -15.48 28.09 8.64
N TYR A 69 -15.97 28.85 7.66
CA TYR A 69 -15.82 28.51 6.25
C TYR A 69 -14.36 28.42 5.81
N ARG A 70 -13.49 29.33 6.29
CA ARG A 70 -12.06 29.30 5.97
C ARG A 70 -11.38 28.05 6.51
N ILE A 71 -11.63 27.72 7.78
CA ILE A 71 -11.07 26.53 8.43
C ILE A 71 -11.52 25.26 7.69
N TYR A 72 -12.82 25.16 7.41
CA TYR A 72 -13.37 24.05 6.64
C TYR A 72 -12.70 23.92 5.28
N PHE A 73 -12.59 25.02 4.53
CA PHE A 73 -12.00 25.02 3.19
C PHE A 73 -10.56 24.50 3.20
N TYR A 74 -9.67 25.07 4.02
CA TYR A 74 -8.27 24.66 4.04
C TYR A 74 -8.07 23.24 4.60
N SER A 75 -8.82 22.87 5.65
CA SER A 75 -8.75 21.52 6.22
C SER A 75 -9.23 20.46 5.22
N TYR A 76 -10.32 20.74 4.51
CA TYR A 76 -10.88 19.84 3.51
C TYR A 76 -9.90 19.63 2.35
N TRP A 77 -9.44 20.71 1.71
CA TRP A 77 -8.52 20.60 0.57
C TRP A 77 -7.16 20.03 0.96
N GLY A 78 -6.66 20.36 2.16
CA GLY A 78 -5.41 19.81 2.68
C GLY A 78 -5.50 18.31 2.95
N SER A 79 -6.57 17.86 3.64
CA SER A 79 -6.78 16.43 3.92
C SER A 79 -6.96 15.64 2.62
N TYR A 80 -7.71 16.20 1.67
CA TYR A 80 -7.93 15.57 0.36
C TYR A 80 -6.61 15.40 -0.43
N ALA A 81 -5.72 16.40 -0.39
CA ALA A 81 -4.39 16.29 -1.01
C ALA A 81 -3.51 15.24 -0.31
N ILE A 82 -3.52 15.20 1.02
CA ILE A 82 -2.73 14.24 1.80
C ILE A 82 -3.23 12.81 1.56
N GLU A 83 -4.54 12.60 1.47
CA GLU A 83 -5.15 11.32 1.13
C GLU A 83 -4.73 10.82 -0.25
N ALA A 84 -4.65 11.73 -1.24
CA ALA A 84 -4.15 11.41 -2.59
C ALA A 84 -2.71 10.88 -2.55
N ILE A 85 -1.83 11.52 -1.76
CA ILE A 85 -0.43 11.08 -1.62
C ILE A 85 -0.37 9.75 -0.89
N LEU A 86 -1.09 9.62 0.21
CA LEU A 86 -1.10 8.42 1.02
C LEU A 86 -1.67 7.22 0.25
N SER A 87 -2.68 7.40 -0.59
CA SER A 87 -3.22 6.32 -1.43
C SER A 87 -2.15 5.75 -2.36
N ILE A 88 -1.37 6.62 -3.02
CA ILE A 88 -0.22 6.24 -3.86
C ILE A 88 0.85 5.51 -3.03
N LEU A 89 1.17 5.99 -1.83
CA LEU A 89 2.14 5.34 -0.96
C LEU A 89 1.66 3.97 -0.45
N ILE A 90 0.36 3.81 -0.19
CA ILE A 90 -0.20 2.51 0.20
C ILE A 90 -0.10 1.53 -0.97
N ILE A 91 -0.48 1.92 -2.21
CA ILE A 91 -0.35 1.01 -3.35
C ILE A 91 1.12 0.66 -3.64
N TYR A 92 2.05 1.60 -3.46
CA TYR A 92 3.49 1.34 -3.52
C TYR A 92 3.91 0.26 -2.50
N SER A 93 3.42 0.38 -1.26
CA SER A 93 3.71 -0.59 -0.21
C SER A 93 3.09 -1.97 -0.49
N ILE A 94 1.87 -2.01 -1.00
CA ILE A 94 1.15 -3.24 -1.38
C ILE A 94 1.87 -3.93 -2.54
N PHE A 95 2.23 -3.18 -3.57
CA PHE A 95 2.98 -3.67 -4.71
C PHE A 95 4.31 -4.29 -4.26
N LYS A 96 5.05 -3.56 -3.41
CA LYS A 96 6.31 -4.05 -2.81
C LYS A 96 6.10 -5.35 -2.04
N LEU A 97 5.04 -5.43 -1.22
CA LEU A 97 4.75 -6.61 -0.41
C LEU A 97 4.27 -7.80 -1.26
N ALA A 98 3.51 -7.55 -2.31
CA ALA A 98 2.99 -8.57 -3.23
C ALA A 98 4.10 -9.16 -4.10
N MET A 99 5.04 -8.33 -4.58
CA MET A 99 6.15 -8.76 -5.43
C MET A 99 7.40 -9.25 -4.69
N ALA A 100 7.37 -9.32 -3.36
CA ALA A 100 8.50 -9.81 -2.57
C ALA A 100 9.11 -11.17 -3.04
N PRO A 101 8.34 -12.12 -3.63
CA PRO A 101 8.92 -13.36 -4.18
C PRO A 101 9.77 -13.17 -5.45
N LEU A 102 9.63 -12.05 -6.16
CA LEU A 102 10.23 -11.78 -7.47
C LEU A 102 11.07 -10.49 -7.39
N LYS A 103 12.21 -10.54 -6.68
CA LYS A 103 13.04 -9.36 -6.36
C LYS A 103 13.43 -8.54 -7.60
N GLY A 104 13.79 -9.19 -8.71
CA GLY A 104 14.20 -8.46 -9.91
C GLY A 104 13.05 -7.75 -10.64
N LEU A 105 11.88 -8.39 -10.74
CA LEU A 105 10.68 -7.74 -11.30
C LEU A 105 10.17 -6.63 -10.37
N GLN A 106 10.31 -6.83 -9.06
CA GLN A 106 9.97 -5.84 -8.05
C GLN A 106 10.80 -4.57 -8.22
N ALA A 107 12.12 -4.66 -8.39
CA ALA A 107 12.99 -3.50 -8.56
C ALA A 107 12.59 -2.65 -9.78
N LEU A 108 12.35 -3.32 -10.92
CA LEU A 108 11.91 -2.67 -12.16
C LEU A 108 10.53 -2.02 -12.00
N GLY A 109 9.57 -2.73 -11.41
CA GLY A 109 8.23 -2.20 -11.16
C GLY A 109 8.25 -0.98 -10.21
N MET A 110 9.13 -0.99 -9.21
CA MET A 110 9.30 0.11 -8.26
C MET A 110 9.97 1.33 -8.91
N LEU A 111 10.89 1.12 -9.85
CA LEU A 111 11.47 2.20 -10.65
C LEU A 111 10.41 2.86 -11.53
N ILE A 112 9.62 2.06 -12.26
CA ILE A 112 8.51 2.56 -13.09
C ILE A 112 7.53 3.36 -12.23
N PHE A 113 7.15 2.83 -11.06
CA PHE A 113 6.24 3.51 -10.15
C PHE A 113 6.73 4.92 -9.77
N ARG A 114 8.02 5.07 -9.45
CA ARG A 114 8.62 6.38 -9.11
C ARG A 114 8.51 7.37 -10.25
N TRP A 115 8.81 6.93 -11.48
CA TRP A 115 8.74 7.80 -12.66
C TRP A 115 7.30 8.17 -12.99
N VAL A 116 6.37 7.22 -12.94
CA VAL A 116 4.95 7.48 -13.18
C VAL A 116 4.39 8.46 -12.15
N ALA A 117 4.74 8.31 -10.87
CA ALA A 117 4.34 9.26 -9.83
C ALA A 117 4.94 10.66 -10.07
N ALA A 118 6.22 10.75 -10.45
CA ALA A 118 6.87 12.03 -10.75
C ALA A 118 6.22 12.75 -11.95
N ILE A 119 5.96 12.01 -13.05
CA ILE A 119 5.29 12.54 -14.23
C ILE A 119 3.86 12.97 -13.90
N SER A 120 3.13 12.16 -13.11
CA SER A 120 1.78 12.51 -12.65
C SER A 120 1.78 13.85 -11.91
N VAL A 121 2.69 14.05 -10.96
CA VAL A 121 2.78 15.31 -10.21
C VAL A 121 3.11 16.47 -11.16
N ALA A 122 4.07 16.28 -12.07
CA ALA A 122 4.43 17.31 -13.05
C ALA A 122 3.24 17.71 -13.94
N VAL A 123 2.46 16.74 -14.42
CA VAL A 123 1.25 16.97 -15.23
C VAL A 123 0.18 17.70 -14.42
N THR A 124 -0.08 17.26 -13.18
CA THR A 124 -1.05 17.91 -12.31
C THR A 124 -0.69 19.38 -12.03
N VAL A 125 0.59 19.66 -11.74
CA VAL A 125 1.07 21.04 -11.54
C VAL A 125 0.97 21.84 -12.82
N GLY A 126 1.40 21.29 -13.96
CA GLY A 126 1.34 21.96 -15.26
C GLY A 126 -0.10 22.33 -15.66
N LEU A 127 -1.06 21.45 -15.43
CA LEU A 127 -2.47 21.70 -15.72
C LEU A 127 -3.13 22.69 -14.75
N ALA A 128 -2.62 22.82 -13.52
CA ALA A 128 -3.15 23.77 -12.55
C ALA A 128 -2.73 25.21 -12.86
N ILE A 129 -1.62 25.42 -13.58
CA ILE A 129 -1.15 26.76 -13.98
C ILE A 129 -1.98 27.23 -15.17
N ALA A 130 -3.15 27.78 -14.89
CA ALA A 130 -4.00 28.46 -15.86
C ALA A 130 -3.85 29.99 -15.73
N PRO A 131 -3.76 30.74 -16.86
CA PRO A 131 -3.72 32.19 -16.79
C PRO A 131 -5.03 32.72 -16.21
N ASN A 132 -4.92 33.67 -15.26
CA ASN A 132 -6.03 34.43 -14.66
C ASN A 132 -6.88 33.72 -13.58
N GLN A 133 -6.38 32.68 -12.89
CA GLN A 133 -7.10 32.05 -11.78
C GLN A 133 -6.82 32.69 -10.42
N SER A 134 -7.85 32.79 -9.58
CA SER A 134 -7.69 33.19 -8.19
C SER A 134 -6.95 32.11 -7.39
N GLY A 135 -6.23 32.47 -6.32
CA GLY A 135 -5.45 31.50 -5.54
C GLY A 135 -6.28 30.35 -4.95
N LYS A 136 -7.58 30.52 -4.75
CA LYS A 136 -8.49 29.45 -4.29
C LYS A 136 -8.84 28.47 -5.40
N GLU A 137 -9.17 28.97 -6.58
CA GLU A 137 -9.47 28.14 -7.77
C GLU A 137 -8.25 27.32 -8.17
N PHE A 138 -7.05 27.91 -8.04
CA PHE A 138 -5.79 27.20 -8.26
C PHE A 138 -5.64 25.98 -7.34
N ILE A 139 -5.85 26.15 -6.03
CA ILE A 139 -5.76 25.03 -5.05
C ILE A 139 -6.81 23.96 -5.36
N VAL A 140 -8.05 24.37 -5.60
CA VAL A 140 -9.16 23.47 -5.94
C VAL A 140 -8.82 22.66 -7.20
N GLY A 141 -8.35 23.33 -8.26
CA GLY A 141 -7.97 22.71 -9.52
C GLY A 141 -6.80 21.75 -9.36
N LEU A 142 -5.73 22.17 -8.68
CA LEU A 142 -4.55 21.35 -8.43
C LEU A 142 -4.90 20.07 -7.68
N VAL A 143 -5.58 20.19 -6.53
CA VAL A 143 -5.90 19.03 -5.69
C VAL A 143 -6.91 18.10 -6.39
N THR A 144 -7.90 18.66 -7.10
CA THR A 144 -8.86 17.84 -7.85
C THR A 144 -8.18 17.05 -8.96
N GLN A 145 -7.26 17.66 -9.71
CA GLN A 145 -6.48 16.97 -10.74
C GLN A 145 -5.58 15.90 -10.12
N MET A 146 -4.93 16.21 -9.00
CA MET A 146 -4.10 15.26 -8.26
C MET A 146 -4.88 14.01 -7.85
N GLN A 147 -6.08 14.20 -7.28
CA GLN A 147 -6.92 13.08 -6.86
C GLN A 147 -7.32 12.20 -8.05
N ARG A 148 -7.72 12.81 -9.17
CA ARG A 148 -8.10 12.08 -10.39
C ARG A 148 -6.95 11.20 -10.88
N THR A 149 -5.75 11.76 -11.02
CA THR A 149 -4.61 10.99 -11.50
C THR A 149 -4.19 9.92 -10.50
N SER A 150 -4.20 10.21 -9.19
CA SER A 150 -3.90 9.21 -8.14
C SER A 150 -4.88 8.04 -8.15
N SER A 151 -6.17 8.30 -8.37
CA SER A 151 -7.21 7.28 -8.44
C SER A 151 -7.04 6.37 -9.65
N ILE A 152 -6.77 6.95 -10.83
CA ILE A 152 -6.49 6.18 -12.07
C ILE A 152 -5.27 5.28 -11.87
N LEU A 153 -4.16 5.85 -11.37
CA LEU A 153 -2.95 5.09 -11.11
C LEU A 153 -3.18 3.97 -10.11
N THR A 154 -3.89 4.24 -9.03
CA THR A 154 -4.24 3.25 -8.01
C THR A 154 -5.05 2.11 -8.62
N LEU A 155 -6.08 2.40 -9.43
CA LEU A 155 -6.88 1.38 -10.09
C LEU A 155 -6.06 0.53 -11.07
N CYS A 156 -5.28 1.15 -11.95
CA CYS A 156 -4.45 0.43 -12.91
C CYS A 156 -3.47 -0.52 -12.22
N LEU A 157 -2.80 -0.04 -11.18
CA LEU A 157 -1.83 -0.84 -10.43
C LEU A 157 -2.49 -1.92 -9.58
N LEU A 158 -3.65 -1.64 -8.99
CA LEU A 158 -4.41 -2.65 -8.26
C LEU A 158 -4.88 -3.77 -9.18
N ILE A 159 -5.37 -3.45 -10.38
CA ILE A 159 -5.74 -4.45 -11.39
C ILE A 159 -4.52 -5.31 -11.74
N PHE A 160 -3.38 -4.68 -12.00
CA PHE A 160 -2.14 -5.38 -12.28
C PHE A 160 -1.71 -6.30 -11.13
N VAL A 161 -1.73 -5.81 -9.88
CA VAL A 161 -1.40 -6.59 -8.68
C VAL A 161 -2.40 -7.74 -8.50
N CYS A 162 -3.70 -7.51 -8.69
CA CYS A 162 -4.73 -8.55 -8.63
C CYS A 162 -4.51 -9.65 -9.67
N PHE A 163 -4.11 -9.30 -10.89
CA PHE A 163 -3.74 -10.29 -11.92
C PHE A 163 -2.45 -11.02 -11.57
N ALA A 164 -1.47 -10.35 -10.97
CA ALA A 164 -0.20 -10.94 -10.57
C ALA A 164 -0.33 -11.84 -9.31
N ILE A 165 -1.30 -11.58 -8.43
CA ILE A 165 -1.59 -12.36 -7.21
C ILE A 165 -1.97 -13.81 -7.54
N ARG A 166 -2.70 -14.05 -8.64
CA ARG A 166 -3.13 -15.39 -9.07
C ARG A 166 -1.95 -16.33 -9.38
N PRO A 167 -1.00 -16.00 -10.28
CA PRO A 167 0.16 -16.84 -10.55
C PRO A 167 1.14 -16.91 -9.37
N MET A 168 1.16 -15.91 -8.47
CA MET A 168 1.95 -15.94 -7.24
C MET A 168 1.29 -16.77 -6.10
N GLY A 169 0.05 -17.23 -6.32
CA GLY A 169 -0.76 -18.02 -5.39
C GLY A 169 -0.93 -17.41 -4.00
N LEU A 170 -0.91 -16.07 -3.93
CA LEU A 170 -1.27 -15.34 -2.72
C LEU A 170 -2.76 -15.61 -2.42
N SER A 171 -3.05 -16.13 -1.22
CA SER A 171 -4.41 -16.47 -0.82
C SER A 171 -5.29 -15.21 -0.73
N HIS A 172 -6.55 -15.32 -1.19
CA HIS A 172 -7.60 -14.29 -1.04
C HIS A 172 -7.85 -13.88 0.42
N ARG A 173 -7.42 -14.69 1.38
CA ARG A 173 -7.53 -14.40 2.82
C ARG A 173 -6.35 -13.58 3.37
N SER A 174 -5.43 -13.13 2.51
CA SER A 174 -4.31 -12.28 2.92
C SER A 174 -4.76 -10.85 3.22
N ARG A 175 -4.10 -10.20 4.19
CA ARG A 175 -4.38 -8.80 4.54
C ARG A 175 -4.09 -7.85 3.38
N ILE A 176 -3.06 -8.15 2.59
CA ILE A 176 -2.70 -7.39 1.39
C ILE A 176 -3.89 -7.31 0.43
N PHE A 177 -4.58 -8.44 0.20
CA PHE A 177 -5.76 -8.49 -0.65
C PHE A 177 -6.92 -7.64 -0.08
N GLY A 178 -7.17 -7.71 1.23
CA GLY A 178 -8.19 -6.89 1.88
C GLY A 178 -7.91 -5.38 1.78
N VAL A 179 -6.65 -4.96 1.99
CA VAL A 179 -6.27 -3.56 1.85
C VAL A 179 -6.39 -3.11 0.39
N SER A 180 -5.93 -3.93 -0.56
CA SER A 180 -6.02 -3.63 -1.99
C SER A 180 -7.47 -3.52 -2.49
N LEU A 181 -8.36 -4.38 -1.98
CA LEU A 181 -9.79 -4.35 -2.29
C LEU A 181 -10.43 -3.03 -1.81
N GLY A 182 -10.17 -2.66 -0.56
CA GLY A 182 -10.69 -1.41 0.00
C GLY A 182 -10.18 -0.16 -0.73
N LEU A 183 -8.88 -0.13 -1.06
CA LEU A 183 -8.34 0.96 -1.89
C LEU A 183 -8.96 1.01 -3.29
N GLY A 184 -9.22 -0.14 -3.89
CA GLY A 184 -9.88 -0.21 -5.20
C GLY A 184 -11.29 0.39 -5.17
N ILE A 185 -12.05 0.11 -4.11
CA ILE A 185 -13.39 0.68 -3.91
C ILE A 185 -13.31 2.20 -3.75
N LEU A 186 -12.38 2.71 -2.93
CA LEU A 186 -12.18 4.15 -2.74
C LEU A 186 -11.78 4.84 -4.04
N ALA A 187 -10.76 4.34 -4.73
CA ALA A 187 -10.28 4.92 -5.99
C ALA A 187 -11.34 4.87 -7.11
N THR A 188 -12.16 3.80 -7.16
CA THR A 188 -13.29 3.72 -8.10
C THR A 188 -14.33 4.78 -7.78
N THR A 189 -14.66 4.96 -6.50
CA THR A 189 -15.66 5.93 -6.05
C THR A 189 -15.22 7.35 -6.35
N ASP A 190 -13.94 7.68 -6.13
CA ASP A 190 -13.37 8.98 -6.43
C ASP A 190 -13.32 9.26 -7.94
N LEU A 191 -12.99 8.24 -8.74
CA LEU A 191 -13.01 8.37 -10.20
C LEU A 191 -14.43 8.58 -10.73
N VAL A 192 -15.42 7.84 -10.23
CA VAL A 192 -16.83 7.99 -10.59
C VAL A 192 -17.33 9.37 -10.18
N ARG A 193 -17.01 9.83 -8.96
CA ARG A 193 -17.34 11.18 -8.49
C ARG A 193 -16.74 12.25 -9.41
N ALA A 194 -15.47 12.11 -9.77
CA ALA A 194 -14.79 13.04 -10.66
C ALA A 194 -15.41 13.09 -12.08
N ALA A 195 -15.74 11.93 -12.64
CA ALA A 195 -16.41 11.83 -13.95
C ALA A 195 -17.83 12.41 -13.91
N TRP A 196 -18.55 12.19 -12.81
CA TRP A 196 -19.91 12.68 -12.63
C TRP A 196 -19.96 14.21 -12.55
N ILE A 197 -19.09 14.83 -11.74
CA ILE A 197 -18.99 16.29 -11.61
C ILE A 197 -18.67 16.94 -12.96
N ALA A 198 -17.91 16.25 -13.84
CA ALA A 198 -17.60 16.76 -15.17
C ALA A 198 -18.80 16.72 -16.14
N HIS A 199 -19.81 15.89 -15.90
CA HIS A 199 -20.94 15.69 -16.81
C HIS A 199 -22.27 16.27 -16.31
N ASN A 200 -22.59 16.17 -15.01
CA ASN A 200 -23.84 16.64 -14.43
C ASN A 200 -23.67 17.11 -12.97
N SER A 201 -23.73 18.44 -12.74
CA SER A 201 -23.56 19.07 -11.42
C SER A 201 -24.83 19.11 -10.55
N THR A 202 -25.97 18.61 -11.04
CA THR A 202 -27.28 18.80 -10.40
C THR A 202 -27.64 17.72 -9.36
N MET A 203 -26.88 16.62 -9.27
CA MET A 203 -27.18 15.44 -8.42
C MET A 203 -26.14 15.18 -7.30
N GLU A 204 -25.55 16.23 -6.73
CA GLU A 204 -24.52 16.15 -5.66
C GLU A 204 -24.92 15.27 -4.46
N SER A 205 -26.22 15.24 -4.10
CA SER A 205 -26.70 14.45 -2.96
C SER A 205 -26.56 12.93 -3.16
N ALA A 206 -26.75 12.43 -4.39
CA ALA A 206 -26.66 10.99 -4.67
C ALA A 206 -25.21 10.52 -4.65
N VAL A 207 -24.31 11.30 -5.25
CA VAL A 207 -22.87 11.03 -5.30
C VAL A 207 -22.26 11.02 -3.90
N ASN A 208 -22.67 11.95 -3.03
CA ASN A 208 -22.22 11.96 -1.63
C ASN A 208 -22.72 10.75 -0.84
N LEU A 209 -23.94 10.29 -1.08
CA LEU A 209 -24.50 9.11 -0.41
C LEU A 209 -23.79 7.82 -0.84
N ILE A 210 -23.53 7.67 -2.14
CA ILE A 210 -22.72 6.55 -2.67
C ILE A 210 -21.30 6.59 -2.09
N GLY A 211 -20.71 7.79 -2.01
CA GLY A 211 -19.41 8.03 -1.38
C GLY A 211 -19.35 7.54 0.06
N GLY A 212 -20.27 8.01 0.91
CA GLY A 212 -20.32 7.63 2.32
C GLY A 212 -20.54 6.12 2.50
N PHE A 213 -21.39 5.52 1.68
CA PHE A 213 -21.60 4.06 1.69
C PHE A 213 -20.33 3.30 1.31
N ALA A 214 -19.64 3.70 0.23
CA ALA A 214 -18.41 3.06 -0.22
C ALA A 214 -17.28 3.16 0.83
N ILE A 215 -17.18 4.29 1.53
CA ILE A 215 -16.23 4.47 2.63
C ILE A 215 -16.58 3.52 3.78
N CYS A 216 -17.84 3.46 4.20
CA CYS A 216 -18.27 2.55 5.26
C CYS A 216 -17.97 1.09 4.93
N VAL A 217 -18.28 0.65 3.69
CA VAL A 217 -17.95 -0.69 3.21
C VAL A 217 -16.45 -0.94 3.27
N THR A 218 -15.64 0.03 2.85
CA THR A 218 -14.17 -0.08 2.89
C THR A 218 -13.65 -0.22 4.31
N LEU A 219 -14.14 0.60 5.25
CA LEU A 219 -13.75 0.53 6.66
C LEU A 219 -14.18 -0.80 7.30
N CYS A 220 -15.35 -1.33 6.94
CA CYS A 220 -15.80 -2.66 7.36
C CYS A 220 -14.89 -3.75 6.80
N ILE A 221 -14.49 -3.67 5.52
CA ILE A 221 -13.54 -4.61 4.90
C ILE A 221 -12.21 -4.58 5.66
N TRP A 222 -11.61 -3.41 5.86
CA TRP A 222 -10.34 -3.29 6.58
C TRP A 222 -10.46 -3.83 8.01
N SER A 223 -11.49 -3.44 8.74
CA SER A 223 -11.74 -3.92 10.10
C SER A 223 -11.85 -5.45 10.15
N THR A 224 -12.61 -6.06 9.22
CA THR A 224 -12.80 -7.51 9.16
C THR A 224 -11.49 -8.25 8.83
N TYR A 225 -10.74 -7.77 7.84
CA TYR A 225 -9.47 -8.39 7.44
C TYR A 225 -8.38 -8.27 8.52
N PHE A 226 -8.40 -7.21 9.32
CA PHE A 226 -7.46 -7.02 10.41
C PHE A 226 -7.91 -7.77 11.69
N ALA A 227 -9.21 -7.88 11.95
CA ALA A 227 -9.73 -8.67 13.07
C ALA A 227 -9.52 -10.19 12.88
N LEU A 228 -9.56 -10.68 11.65
CA LEU A 228 -9.35 -12.11 11.38
C LEU A 228 -7.85 -12.47 11.40
N PRO A 229 -7.48 -13.61 12.02
CA PRO A 229 -6.09 -14.08 12.03
C PRO A 229 -5.64 -14.41 10.61
N GLU A 230 -4.48 -13.86 10.22
CA GLU A 230 -3.88 -14.08 8.90
C GLU A 230 -3.41 -15.55 8.80
N PRO A 231 -3.86 -16.32 7.79
CA PRO A 231 -3.33 -17.66 7.57
C PRO A 231 -1.83 -17.58 7.30
N LYS A 232 -1.02 -18.47 7.89
CA LYS A 232 0.42 -18.55 7.62
C LYS A 232 0.64 -18.59 6.10
N ARG A 233 1.43 -17.64 5.57
CA ARG A 233 1.80 -17.59 4.14
C ARG A 233 2.38 -18.94 3.75
N ARG A 234 1.67 -19.70 2.91
CA ARG A 234 2.24 -20.90 2.29
C ARG A 234 3.26 -20.41 1.27
N MET A 235 4.54 -20.70 1.50
CA MET A 235 5.57 -20.51 0.48
C MET A 235 5.22 -21.45 -0.67
N ILE A 236 4.77 -20.89 -1.79
CA ILE A 236 4.54 -21.66 -2.99
C ILE A 236 5.90 -21.84 -3.66
N LEU A 237 6.35 -23.09 -3.68
CA LEU A 237 7.52 -23.51 -4.44
C LEU A 237 7.14 -23.39 -5.92
N LEU A 238 7.62 -22.35 -6.58
CA LEU A 238 7.53 -22.24 -8.04
C LEU A 238 8.34 -23.39 -8.64
N PRO A 239 7.77 -24.22 -9.53
CA PRO A 239 8.53 -25.21 -10.28
C PRO A 239 9.67 -24.52 -11.02
N THR A 240 10.85 -25.16 -11.07
CA THR A 240 12.04 -24.66 -11.78
C THR A 240 11.82 -24.49 -13.29
N THR A 241 10.75 -25.06 -13.83
CA THR A 241 10.29 -24.93 -15.22
C THR A 241 9.43 -23.69 -15.48
N SER A 242 9.06 -22.93 -14.45
CA SER A 242 8.17 -21.77 -14.62
C SER A 242 8.90 -20.59 -15.30
N PRO A 243 8.23 -19.87 -16.23
CA PRO A 243 8.82 -18.71 -16.92
C PRO A 243 9.27 -17.61 -15.95
N PHE A 244 8.60 -17.48 -14.80
CA PHE A 244 8.91 -16.51 -13.75
C PHE A 244 10.28 -16.77 -13.09
N HIS A 245 10.69 -18.03 -12.96
CA HIS A 245 12.02 -18.38 -12.47
C HIS A 245 13.11 -17.92 -13.44
N ARG A 246 12.91 -18.13 -14.74
CA ARG A 246 13.84 -17.64 -15.80
C ARG A 246 13.95 -16.13 -15.80
N TRP A 247 12.84 -15.40 -15.72
CA TRP A 247 12.87 -13.94 -15.65
C TRP A 247 13.57 -13.43 -14.38
N ASN A 248 13.37 -14.09 -13.23
CA ASN A 248 14.05 -13.73 -11.99
C ASN A 248 15.57 -13.99 -12.07
N GLN A 249 15.99 -15.08 -12.73
CA GLN A 249 17.40 -15.39 -13.00
C GLN A 249 18.04 -14.37 -13.95
N ILE A 250 17.34 -13.99 -15.02
CA ILE A 250 17.80 -12.97 -15.97
C ILE A 250 17.98 -11.63 -15.25
N SER A 251 17.01 -11.22 -14.43
CA SER A 251 17.12 -9.98 -13.66
C SER A 251 18.23 -10.02 -12.60
N ALA A 252 18.49 -11.18 -11.99
CA ALA A 252 19.60 -11.37 -11.06
C ALA A 252 20.96 -11.28 -11.79
N ALA A 253 21.05 -11.83 -13.00
CA ALA A 253 22.24 -11.74 -13.84
C ALA A 253 22.49 -10.31 -14.38
N LEU A 254 21.48 -9.43 -14.40
CA LEU A 254 21.60 -8.06 -14.90
C LEU A 254 22.02 -7.00 -13.85
N GLY A 255 22.24 -7.36 -12.57
CA GLY A 255 22.97 -6.44 -11.67
C GLY A 255 22.57 -6.33 -10.20
N ASP A 256 21.84 -7.29 -9.61
CA ASP A 256 21.70 -7.34 -8.14
C ASP A 256 22.61 -8.46 -7.61
N GLU A 257 23.60 -8.10 -6.77
CA GLU A 257 24.41 -9.07 -6.03
C GLU A 257 23.48 -10.10 -5.33
N PRO A 258 23.82 -11.41 -5.36
CA PRO A 258 22.90 -12.45 -4.94
C PRO A 258 22.73 -12.42 -3.41
N GLY A 259 21.78 -11.63 -2.94
CA GLY A 259 21.19 -11.82 -1.62
C GLY A 259 20.46 -13.15 -1.63
N TYR A 260 21.12 -14.19 -1.07
CA TYR A 260 20.67 -15.58 -0.94
C TYR A 260 19.15 -15.72 -1.10
N VAL A 261 18.73 -16.14 -2.29
CA VAL A 261 17.36 -16.59 -2.49
C VAL A 261 17.34 -17.98 -1.87
N ALA A 262 16.60 -18.15 -0.78
CA ALA A 262 16.33 -19.46 -0.22
C ALA A 262 15.65 -20.30 -1.31
N ILE A 263 16.45 -21.10 -2.02
CA ILE A 263 15.98 -22.23 -2.79
C ILE A 263 15.32 -23.13 -1.76
N GLY A 264 13.99 -23.09 -1.72
CA GLY A 264 13.17 -23.96 -0.88
C GLY A 264 13.68 -24.09 0.55
N GLY A 265 13.38 -23.11 1.39
CA GLY A 265 13.26 -23.37 2.82
C GLY A 265 12.07 -24.30 3.05
N ILE A 266 12.23 -25.58 2.69
CA ILE A 266 11.32 -26.65 3.07
C ILE A 266 11.32 -26.62 4.61
N PRO A 267 10.16 -26.41 5.26
CA PRO A 267 10.13 -26.43 6.72
C PRO A 267 10.71 -27.76 7.19
N PRO A 268 11.56 -27.79 8.23
CA PRO A 268 12.20 -29.02 8.72
C PRO A 268 11.20 -30.10 9.14
N GLU A 269 9.92 -29.75 9.25
CA GLU A 269 8.82 -30.67 9.52
C GLU A 269 8.43 -31.57 8.32
N LEU A 270 8.86 -31.24 7.09
CA LEU A 270 8.57 -32.04 5.89
C LEU A 270 9.64 -33.11 5.62
N PHE A 271 10.83 -32.95 6.20
CA PHE A 271 11.91 -33.93 6.07
C PHE A 271 11.71 -35.03 7.10
N ALA A 272 11.88 -36.28 6.68
CA ALA A 272 11.97 -37.36 7.65
C ALA A 272 13.17 -37.06 8.58
N PRO A 273 13.11 -37.37 9.89
CA PRO A 273 14.21 -37.10 10.82
C PRO A 273 15.57 -37.63 10.34
N ALA A 274 15.58 -38.70 9.54
CA ALA A 274 16.76 -39.26 8.89
C ALA A 274 17.42 -38.32 7.85
N GLU A 275 16.64 -37.56 7.08
CA GLU A 275 17.17 -36.64 6.05
C GLU A 275 17.82 -35.42 6.70
N ILE A 276 17.25 -34.93 7.80
CA ILE A 276 17.82 -33.84 8.61
C ILE A 276 19.17 -34.25 9.19
N GLU A 277 19.30 -35.50 9.65
CA GLU A 277 20.57 -36.01 10.18
C GLU A 277 21.63 -36.19 9.07
N LEU A 278 21.21 -36.61 7.88
CA LEU A 278 22.10 -36.76 6.73
C LEU A 278 22.62 -35.40 6.22
N MET A 279 21.76 -34.37 6.22
CA MET A 279 22.17 -32.99 5.92
C MET A 279 23.10 -32.41 7.00
N LYS A 280 22.85 -32.72 8.28
CA LYS A 280 23.79 -32.35 9.36
C LYS A 280 25.15 -33.02 9.17
N ARG A 281 25.20 -34.32 8.85
CA ARG A 281 26.47 -35.03 8.56
C ARG A 281 27.16 -34.47 7.31
N ALA A 282 26.43 -34.18 6.24
CA ALA A 282 26.98 -33.59 5.03
C ALA A 282 27.54 -32.17 5.29
N SER A 283 26.84 -31.36 6.07
CA SER A 283 27.33 -30.02 6.47
C SER A 283 28.57 -30.07 7.35
N ALA A 284 28.67 -31.07 8.24
CA ALA A 284 29.86 -31.31 9.05
C ALA A 284 31.06 -31.77 8.21
N MET A 285 30.83 -32.51 7.13
CA MET A 285 31.87 -32.92 6.17
C MET A 285 32.34 -31.77 5.27
N MET A 286 31.53 -30.72 5.08
CA MET A 286 31.88 -29.55 4.26
C MET A 286 32.50 -28.39 5.05
N ALA A 287 32.64 -28.50 6.38
CA ALA A 287 33.40 -27.53 7.15
C ALA A 287 34.90 -27.64 6.79
N PRO A 288 35.59 -26.51 6.51
CA PRO A 288 36.93 -26.55 5.93
C PRO A 288 37.91 -27.25 6.87
N GLN A 289 38.54 -28.30 6.33
CA GLN A 289 39.68 -28.98 6.92
C GLN A 289 40.73 -27.91 7.28
N LYS A 290 40.92 -27.71 8.59
CA LYS A 290 41.91 -26.79 9.15
C LYS A 290 43.27 -27.20 8.58
N VAL A 291 43.86 -26.35 7.75
CA VAL A 291 45.18 -26.55 7.14
C VAL A 291 46.19 -26.84 8.25
N GLU A 292 46.60 -28.10 8.40
CA GLU A 292 47.71 -28.49 9.26
C GLU A 292 49.00 -27.99 8.61
N ALA A 293 49.63 -27.00 9.25
CA ALA A 293 50.94 -26.51 8.87
C ALA A 293 51.99 -27.61 9.15
N HIS A 294 52.54 -28.17 8.08
CA HIS A 294 53.68 -29.09 8.11
C HIS A 294 54.98 -28.31 8.43
N PRO A 295 55.80 -28.69 9.44
CA PRO A 295 57.13 -28.13 9.62
C PRO A 295 58.21 -29.21 9.44
N THR A 296 59.06 -29.11 8.41
CA THR A 296 60.40 -29.73 8.34
C THR A 296 61.12 -29.15 7.10
N SER A 297 62.12 -28.28 7.24
CA SER A 297 63.53 -28.53 7.58
C SER A 297 64.41 -28.98 6.41
N ASN A 298 65.53 -28.27 6.25
CA ASN A 298 66.81 -28.69 5.64
C ASN A 298 66.99 -28.54 4.12
N LEU A 299 67.43 -27.35 3.69
CA LEU A 299 68.30 -27.20 2.53
C LEU A 299 69.76 -27.17 3.02
N ARG A 300 70.43 -28.31 2.84
CA ARG A 300 71.88 -28.46 2.98
C ARG A 300 72.60 -27.72 1.86
N SER A 301 73.67 -27.07 2.26
CA SER A 301 74.83 -26.67 1.47
C SER A 301 75.28 -27.72 0.45
N ILE A 302 75.46 -27.32 -0.80
CA ILE A 302 76.39 -27.97 -1.73
C ILE A 302 77.30 -26.88 -2.30
N SER A 303 78.58 -27.09 -2.05
CA SER A 303 79.75 -26.42 -2.59
C SER A 303 79.89 -26.56 -4.11
N ALA A 304 80.26 -25.46 -4.77
CA ALA A 304 81.32 -25.40 -5.79
C ALA A 304 81.89 -23.98 -5.77
#